data_AF-A0A0S3Q2A7-F1
#
_entry.id   AF-A0A0S3Q2A7-F1
#
_cell.length_a   1.000
_cell.length_b   1.000
_cell.length_c   1.000
_cell.angle_alpha   90.00
_cell.angle_beta   90.00
_cell.angle_gamma   90.00
#
_symmetry.space_group_name_H-M   'P 1'
#
loop_
_entity.id
_entity.type
_entity.pdbx_description
1 polymer ?
#
loop_
_entity_poly.entity_id
_entity_poly.type
_entity_poly.pdbx_seq_one_letter_code
_entity_poly.pdbx_strand_id
1 'polypeptide(L)' 'EKLLMEMAELMVSEGWKDAGYEYLCIDDCWMAPQRDSEGRLQADPQRFPHGIRQLANY' A
#
# COMPACT_ATOMS: atom_id res chain seq x y z
N GLU A 1 1.03 -1.96 -5.85
CA GLU A 1 0.87 -2.75 -4.62
C GLU A 1 1.98 -3.78 -4.45
N LYS A 2 2.39 -4.51 -5.51
CA LYS A 2 3.49 -5.49 -5.43
C LYS A 2 4.74 -4.98 -4.70
N LEU A 3 5.22 -3.78 -5.01
CA LEU A 3 6.35 -3.15 -4.32
C LEU A 3 6.15 -3.10 -2.79
N LEU A 4 4.96 -2.72 -2.32
CA LEU A 4 4.68 -2.60 -0.89
C LEU A 4 4.54 -3.98 -0.23
N MET A 5 3.98 -4.96 -0.94
CA MET A 5 3.94 -6.35 -0.45
C MET A 5 5.36 -6.91 -0.29
N GLU A 6 6.23 -6.72 -1.29
CA GLU A 6 7.65 -7.14 -1.21
C GLU A 6 8.38 -6.45 -0.05
N MET A 7 8.13 -5.15 0.18
CA MET A 7 8.71 -4.45 1.32
C MET A 7 8.19 -4.98 2.67
N ALA A 8 6.91 -5.32 2.78
CA ALA A 8 6.37 -5.94 3.98
C ALA A 8 7.01 -7.32 4.25
N GLU A 9 7.19 -8.14 3.21
CA GLU A 9 7.88 -9.43 3.30
C GLU A 9 9.35 -9.28 3.74
N LEU A 10 10.07 -8.29 3.20
CA LEU A 10 11.44 -7.97 3.60
C LEU A 10 11.50 -7.44 5.04
N MET A 11 10.56 -6.58 5.44
CA MET A 11 10.49 -6.08 6.81
C MET A 11 10.39 -7.22 7.84
N VAL A 12 9.65 -8.28 7.51
CA VAL A 12 9.53 -9.47 8.36
C VAL A 12 10.76 -10.37 8.24
N SER A 13 11.18 -10.70 7.03
CA SER A 13 12.22 -11.72 6.78
C SER A 13 13.63 -11.26 7.12
N GLU A 14 13.92 -9.96 7.05
CA GLU A 14 15.24 -9.39 7.35
C GLU A 14 15.34 -8.81 8.78
N GLY A 15 14.31 -8.98 9.61
CA GLY A 15 14.35 -8.59 11.02
C GLY A 15 14.11 -7.10 11.28
N TRP A 16 13.66 -6.31 10.31
CA TRP A 16 13.27 -4.91 10.52
C TRP A 16 12.10 -4.81 11.51
N LYS A 17 11.11 -5.70 11.38
CA LYS A 17 10.01 -5.80 12.33
C LYS A 17 10.52 -6.09 13.74
N ASP A 18 11.47 -7.03 13.87
CA ASP A 18 12.05 -7.41 15.16
C ASP A 18 12.87 -6.27 15.79
N ALA A 19 13.46 -5.42 14.95
CA ALA A 19 14.13 -4.18 15.38
C ALA A 19 13.16 -3.05 15.77
N GLY A 20 11.83 -3.25 15.61
CA GLY A 20 10.79 -2.30 16.00
C GLY A 20 10.20 -1.45 14.86
N TYR A 21 10.53 -1.75 13.60
CA TYR A 21 9.93 -1.06 12.45
C TYR A 21 8.58 -1.70 12.11
N GLU A 22 7.49 -1.06 12.55
CA GLU A 22 6.13 -1.64 12.47
C GLU A 22 5.23 -0.96 11.42
N TYR A 23 5.64 0.18 10.88
CA TYR A 23 4.84 0.95 9.93
C TYR A 23 5.45 0.90 8.53
N LEU A 24 4.65 0.42 7.57
CA LEU A 24 4.91 0.56 6.14
C LEU A 24 4.00 1.66 5.58
N CYS A 25 4.57 2.86 5.41
CA CYS A 25 3.81 4.04 4.99
C CYS A 25 3.83 4.20 3.47
N ILE A 26 2.67 4.51 2.89
CA ILE A 26 2.52 4.88 1.48
C ILE A 26 2.49 6.40 1.41
N ASP A 27 3.38 6.98 0.60
CA ASP A 27 3.46 8.43 0.40
C ASP A 27 2.59 8.89 -0.79
N ASP A 28 2.88 10.06 -1.34
CA ASP A 28 2.12 10.65 -2.44
C ASP A 28 2.11 9.76 -3.70
N CYS A 29 1.27 10.16 -4.64
CA CYS A 29 0.97 9.48 -5.87
C CYS A 29 0.14 8.20 -5.71
N TRP A 30 -0.24 7.65 -4.56
CA TRP A 30 -0.98 6.36 -4.53
C TRP A 30 -2.37 6.37 -5.20
N MET A 31 -3.02 7.54 -5.23
CA MET A 31 -4.39 7.72 -5.70
C MET A 31 -4.49 7.84 -7.23
N ALA A 32 -5.66 7.53 -7.76
CA ALA A 32 -6.02 7.78 -9.15
C ALA A 32 -6.08 9.30 -9.43
N PRO A 33 -5.91 9.73 -10.70
CA PRO A 33 -5.96 11.15 -11.07
C PRO A 33 -7.31 11.82 -10.80
N GLN A 34 -8.39 11.05 -10.68
CA GLN A 34 -9.75 11.55 -10.48
C GLN A 34 -10.46 10.81 -9.34
N ARG A 35 -11.35 11.54 -8.66
CA ARG A 35 -12.26 10.97 -7.66
C ARG A 35 -13.36 10.13 -8.32
N ASP A 36 -13.99 9.25 -7.54
CA ASP A 36 -15.15 8.49 -8.02
C ASP A 36 -16.40 9.39 -8.14
N SER A 37 -17.50 8.82 -8.62
CA SER A 37 -18.79 9.51 -8.75
C SER A 37 -19.37 9.99 -7.42
N GLU A 38 -18.88 9.47 -6.30
CA GLU A 38 -19.28 9.86 -4.95
C GLU A 38 -18.28 10.85 -4.31
N GLY A 39 -17.27 11.31 -5.06
CA GLY A 39 -16.26 12.24 -4.59
C GLY A 39 -15.18 11.61 -3.70
N ARG A 40 -15.09 10.29 -3.61
CA ARG A 40 -14.08 9.59 -2.80
C ARG A 40 -12.75 9.50 -3.54
N LEU A 41 -11.66 9.43 -2.76
CA LEU A 41 -10.35 9.07 -3.32
C LEU A 41 -10.36 7.61 -3.74
N GLN A 42 -9.73 7.31 -4.85
CA GLN A 42 -9.61 5.95 -5.40
C GLN A 42 -8.15 5.58 -5.46
N ALA A 43 -7.83 4.31 -5.19
CA ALA A 43 -6.51 3.78 -5.49
C ALA A 43 -6.30 3.80 -7.01
N ASP A 44 -5.09 4.08 -7.47
CA ASP A 44 -4.78 3.99 -8.89
C ASP A 44 -5.00 2.56 -9.41
N PRO A 45 -5.86 2.35 -10.43
CA PRO A 45 -6.26 1.01 -10.83
C PRO A 45 -5.14 0.22 -11.52
N GLN A 46 -4.09 0.87 -12.02
CA GLN A 46 -2.95 0.19 -12.63
C GLN A 46 -1.93 -0.21 -11.57
N ARG A 47 -1.70 0.65 -10.58
CA ARG A 47 -0.69 0.42 -9.53
C ARG A 47 -1.25 -0.37 -8.36
N PHE A 48 -2.52 -0.23 -8.03
CA PHE A 48 -3.23 -0.90 -6.94
C PHE A 48 -4.50 -1.58 -7.48
N PRO A 49 -4.37 -2.58 -8.38
CA PRO A 49 -5.51 -3.26 -9.00
C PRO A 49 -6.45 -3.92 -7.98
N HIS A 50 -5.95 -4.27 -6.81
CA HIS A 50 -6.71 -4.86 -5.72
C HIS A 50 -7.18 -3.84 -4.67
N GLY A 51 -6.76 -2.58 -4.82
CA GLY A 51 -7.10 -1.46 -3.94
C GLY A 51 -6.37 -1.47 -2.59
N ILE A 52 -6.41 -0.32 -1.91
CA ILE A 52 -5.72 -0.12 -0.62
C ILE A 52 -6.28 -1.03 0.48
N ARG A 53 -7.57 -1.35 0.45
CA ARG A 53 -8.18 -2.24 1.46
C ARG A 53 -7.55 -3.64 1.43
N GLN A 54 -7.33 -4.21 0.25
CA GLN A 54 -6.72 -5.53 0.16
C GLN A 54 -5.27 -5.50 0.61
N LEU A 55 -4.53 -4.44 0.25
CA LEU A 55 -3.16 -4.24 0.71
C LEU A 55 -3.06 -4.03 2.23
N ALA A 56 -4.04 -3.39 2.87
CA ALA A 56 -4.04 -3.19 4.32
C ALA A 56 -4.41 -4.45 5.12
N ASN A 57 -5.12 -5.40 4.51
CA ASN A 57 -5.44 -6.69 5.11
C ASN A 57 -4.30 -7.71 4.96
N TYR A 58 -3.46 -7.53 3.95
CA TYR A 58 -2.25 -8.31 3.71
C TYR A 58 -1.20 -7.96 4.75
#